data_AF-R1D8N3-F1
#
_entry.id   AF-R1D8N3-F1
#
_cell.length_a   1.000
_cell.length_b   1.000
_cell.length_c   1.000
_cell.angle_alpha   90.00
_cell.angle_beta   90.00
_cell.angle_gamma   90.00
#
_symmetry.space_group_name_H-M   'P 1'
#
loop_
_entity.id
_entity.type
_entity.pdbx_description
1 polymer ?
#
loop_
_entity_poly.entity_id
_entity_poly.type
_entity_poly.pdbx_seq_one_letter_code
_entity_poly.pdbx_strand_id
1 'polypeptide(L)'
;MLGFRVYEPSDDTYLLLDALAADLAVLRAALPGVVLELGSGSGCVITGLAQILARGGVVRADLLGAVRPGTVDVLLFNPPYVPTSEEEAASGQAERDISAAWAGGPDGRVVVDRLLPDLGRLLSARGVFYLLGVRENRPDELAAQVEAQHGMRAELIAERRAQNERLFVMRFSRSQPASA
;
A
#
# COMPACT_ATOMS: atom_id res chain seq x y z
N MET A 1 -20.57 11.61 -21.91
CA MET A 1 -19.50 12.14 -21.04
C MET A 1 -19.24 11.07 -19.99
N LEU A 2 -18.15 10.31 -20.13
CA LEU A 2 -17.83 9.20 -19.22
C LEU A 2 -17.39 9.81 -17.88
N GLY A 3 -18.26 9.73 -16.87
CA GLY A 3 -18.01 10.25 -15.53
C GLY A 3 -17.09 9.33 -14.74
N PHE A 4 -15.79 9.35 -15.03
CA PHE A 4 -14.80 8.77 -14.12
C PHE A 4 -14.70 9.66 -12.88
N ARG A 5 -15.05 9.14 -11.71
CA ARG A 5 -14.86 9.83 -10.44
C ARG A 5 -13.60 9.28 -9.77
N VAL A 6 -12.66 10.18 -9.46
CA VAL A 6 -11.38 9.88 -8.83
C VAL A 6 -11.52 10.05 -7.32
N TYR A 7 -10.91 9.16 -6.54
CA TYR A 7 -10.91 9.26 -5.07
C TYR A 7 -10.14 10.52 -4.60
N GLU A 8 -10.80 11.39 -3.84
CA GLU A 8 -10.19 12.58 -3.25
C GLU A 8 -9.40 12.20 -1.98
N PRO A 9 -8.24 12.84 -1.71
CA PRO A 9 -7.47 12.59 -0.49
C PRO A 9 -8.30 12.73 0.79
N SER A 10 -8.20 11.76 1.70
CA SER A 10 -8.85 11.80 3.00
C SER A 10 -7.86 11.47 4.13
N ASP A 11 -8.36 11.23 5.35
CA ASP A 11 -7.54 10.90 6.53
C ASP A 11 -6.56 9.74 6.28
N ASP A 12 -6.95 8.80 5.42
CA ASP A 12 -6.16 7.66 4.96
C ASP A 12 -4.90 8.09 4.17
N THR A 13 -5.09 9.01 3.24
CA THR A 13 -4.05 9.56 2.36
C THR A 13 -3.07 10.39 3.18
N TYR A 14 -3.57 11.21 4.10
CA TYR A 14 -2.73 12.01 4.98
C TYR A 14 -1.96 11.15 5.98
N LEU A 15 -2.57 10.09 6.52
CA LEU A 15 -1.87 9.16 7.41
C LEU A 15 -0.71 8.46 6.69
N LEU A 16 -0.91 8.03 5.44
CA LEU A 16 0.16 7.41 4.65
C LEU A 16 1.31 8.39 4.38
N LEU A 17 1.01 9.65 4.06
CA LEU A 17 2.03 10.69 3.91
C LEU A 17 2.79 10.96 5.21
N ASP A 18 2.09 11.04 6.35
CA ASP A 18 2.70 11.24 7.67
C ASP A 18 3.61 10.06 8.06
N ALA A 19 3.18 8.83 7.76
CA ALA A 19 4.00 7.65 7.98
C ALA A 19 5.28 7.67 7.13
N LEU A 20 5.17 8.02 5.85
CA LEU A 20 6.34 8.15 4.96
C LEU A 20 7.28 9.28 5.41
N ALA A 21 6.73 10.38 5.94
CA ALA A 21 7.52 11.46 6.51
C ALA A 21 8.25 11.04 7.80
N ALA A 22 7.58 10.28 8.68
CA ALA A 22 8.18 9.72 9.87
C ALA A 22 9.31 8.73 9.54
N ASP A 23 9.17 7.99 8.45
CA ASP A 23 10.13 6.96 8.02
C ASP A 23 11.18 7.46 7.00
N LEU A 24 11.29 8.79 6.84
CA LEU A 24 12.13 9.41 5.83
C LEU A 24 13.61 9.06 5.96
N ALA A 25 14.09 8.81 7.18
CA ALA A 25 15.46 8.36 7.42
C ALA A 25 15.75 7.00 6.75
N VAL A 26 14.81 6.05 6.87
CA VAL A 26 14.90 4.73 6.25
C VAL A 26 14.81 4.84 4.74
N LEU A 27 13.85 5.61 4.24
CA LEU A 27 13.66 5.84 2.80
C LEU A 27 14.88 6.52 2.16
N ARG A 28 15.49 7.50 2.83
CA ARG A 28 16.71 8.17 2.34
C ARG A 28 17.93 7.26 2.38
N ALA A 29 18.09 6.45 3.42
CA ALA A 29 19.18 5.50 3.52
C ALA A 29 19.10 4.41 2.42
N ALA A 30 17.88 4.00 2.04
CA ALA A 30 17.65 3.01 1.00
C ALA A 30 17.98 3.51 -0.42
N LEU A 31 17.98 4.84 -0.65
CA LEU A 31 18.16 5.47 -1.97
C LEU A 31 17.39 4.73 -3.09
N PRO A 32 16.05 4.63 -2.98
CA PRO A 32 15.27 3.80 -3.88
C PRO A 32 15.37 4.29 -5.32
N GLY A 33 15.65 3.37 -6.23
CA GLY A 33 15.64 3.62 -7.67
C GLY A 33 14.24 3.51 -8.27
N VAL A 34 13.40 2.62 -7.73
CA VAL A 34 12.02 2.40 -8.20
C VAL A 34 11.05 2.44 -7.03
N VAL A 35 10.10 3.37 -7.10
CA VAL A 35 8.95 3.47 -6.20
C VAL A 35 7.69 3.12 -6.98
N LEU A 36 6.87 2.23 -6.44
CA LEU A 36 5.59 1.83 -7.03
C LEU A 36 4.46 2.12 -6.04
N GLU A 37 3.44 2.84 -6.48
CA GLU A 37 2.15 2.93 -5.77
C GLU A 37 1.11 2.09 -6.50
N LEU A 38 0.48 1.16 -5.78
CA LEU A 38 -0.67 0.40 -6.30
C LEU A 38 -1.96 1.13 -5.95
N GLY A 39 -2.87 1.25 -6.92
CA GLY A 39 -4.18 1.88 -6.69
C GLY A 39 -4.11 3.38 -6.44
N SER A 40 -3.29 4.11 -7.20
CA SER A 40 -2.95 5.51 -6.89
C SER A 40 -4.10 6.52 -6.79
N GLY A 41 -5.33 6.18 -7.21
CA GLY A 41 -6.49 7.06 -7.11
C GLY A 41 -6.23 8.42 -7.77
N SER A 42 -6.22 9.49 -6.96
CA SER A 42 -5.87 10.87 -7.36
C SER A 42 -4.38 11.10 -7.64
N GLY A 43 -3.51 10.19 -7.20
CA GLY A 43 -2.06 10.28 -7.33
C GLY A 43 -1.37 11.14 -6.27
N CYS A 44 -2.09 11.58 -5.22
CA CYS A 44 -1.55 12.47 -4.21
C CYS A 44 -0.41 11.84 -3.38
N VAL A 45 -0.49 10.54 -3.08
CA VAL A 45 0.54 9.84 -2.29
C VAL A 45 1.86 9.75 -3.06
N ILE A 46 1.87 9.19 -4.28
CA ILE A 46 3.10 9.11 -5.08
C ILE A 46 3.67 10.49 -5.43
N THR A 47 2.80 11.49 -5.66
CA THR A 47 3.26 12.87 -5.94
C THR A 47 3.90 13.51 -4.71
N GLY A 48 3.27 13.35 -3.53
CA GLY A 48 3.83 13.84 -2.27
C GLY A 48 5.17 13.18 -1.94
N LEU A 49 5.28 11.85 -2.12
CA LEU A 49 6.54 11.15 -1.90
C LEU A 49 7.63 11.59 -2.89
N ALA A 50 7.30 11.79 -4.17
CA ALA A 50 8.26 12.30 -5.15
C ALA A 50 8.80 13.69 -4.78
N GLN A 51 7.95 14.56 -4.21
CA GLN A 51 8.38 15.85 -3.66
C GLN A 51 9.30 15.68 -2.43
N ILE A 52 8.95 14.77 -1.51
CA ILE A 52 9.73 14.49 -0.29
C ILE A 52 11.12 13.91 -0.61
N LEU A 53 11.19 13.01 -1.59
CA LEU A 53 12.44 12.38 -2.03
C LEU A 53 13.28 13.28 -2.96
N ALA A 54 12.69 14.37 -3.48
CA ALA A 54 13.30 15.32 -4.42
C ALA A 54 13.93 14.66 -5.68
N ARG A 55 13.51 13.43 -6.01
CA ARG A 55 13.98 12.60 -7.14
C ARG A 55 12.87 11.61 -7.51
N GLY A 56 12.71 11.33 -8.81
CA GLY A 56 11.82 10.28 -9.31
C GLY A 56 10.84 10.75 -10.39
N GLY A 57 10.23 9.79 -11.10
CA GLY A 57 9.16 10.02 -12.08
C GLY A 57 7.97 9.11 -11.77
N VAL A 58 6.75 9.60 -12.00
CA VAL A 58 5.52 8.84 -11.74
C VAL A 58 5.09 8.12 -13.01
N VAL A 59 4.92 6.79 -12.94
CA VAL A 59 4.42 5.98 -14.06
C VAL A 59 3.11 5.33 -13.66
N ARG A 60 2.05 5.63 -14.41
CA ARG A 60 0.80 4.89 -14.33
C ARG A 60 0.91 3.64 -15.20
N ALA A 61 0.72 2.45 -14.62
CA ALA A 61 0.78 1.17 -15.33
C ALA A 61 -0.45 0.32 -15.02
N ASP A 62 -0.72 -0.68 -15.86
CA ASP A 62 -1.70 -1.73 -15.57
C ASP A 62 -1.06 -2.78 -14.65
N LEU A 63 -1.49 -2.75 -13.38
CA LEU A 63 -1.07 -3.66 -12.30
C LEU A 63 0.46 -3.89 -12.32
N LEU A 64 0.90 -5.14 -12.49
CA LEU A 64 2.30 -5.56 -12.39
C LEU A 64 2.96 -5.75 -13.77
N GLY A 65 2.25 -5.49 -14.87
CA GLY A 65 2.70 -5.85 -16.23
C GLY A 65 3.87 -5.02 -16.75
N ALA A 66 4.08 -3.82 -16.21
CA ALA A 66 5.15 -2.91 -16.64
C ALA A 66 6.37 -2.90 -15.71
N VAL A 67 6.35 -3.67 -14.62
CA VAL A 67 7.39 -3.65 -13.59
C VAL A 67 8.24 -4.90 -13.70
N ARG A 68 9.55 -4.73 -13.87
CA ARG A 68 10.49 -5.85 -13.88
C ARG A 68 10.43 -6.56 -12.52
N PRO A 69 10.41 -7.91 -12.47
CA PRO A 69 10.50 -8.63 -11.21
C PRO A 69 11.73 -8.23 -10.41
N GLY A 70 11.58 -8.09 -9.09
CA GLY A 70 12.66 -7.82 -8.16
C GLY A 70 13.27 -6.41 -8.26
N THR A 71 12.57 -5.45 -8.86
CA THR A 71 13.11 -4.07 -9.00
C THR A 71 12.46 -3.04 -8.10
N VAL A 72 11.33 -3.35 -7.45
CA VAL A 72 10.61 -2.36 -6.63
C VAL A 72 11.33 -2.17 -5.30
N ASP A 73 11.89 -0.98 -5.07
CA ASP A 73 12.58 -0.64 -3.82
C ASP A 73 11.61 -0.14 -2.75
N VAL A 74 10.54 0.56 -3.15
CA VAL A 74 9.45 0.97 -2.26
C VAL A 74 8.14 0.65 -2.93
N LEU A 75 7.33 -0.20 -2.29
CA LEU A 75 5.95 -0.46 -2.67
C LEU A 75 5.03 0.26 -1.69
N LEU A 76 4.12 1.07 -2.20
CA LEU A 76 3.06 1.72 -1.43
C LEU A 76 1.73 1.12 -1.84
N PHE A 77 0.87 0.83 -0.86
CA PHE A 77 -0.48 0.42 -1.15
C PHE A 77 -1.47 1.01 -0.16
N ASN A 78 -2.38 1.83 -0.71
CA ASN A 78 -3.64 2.20 -0.08
C ASN A 78 -4.76 1.38 -0.74
N PRO A 79 -5.05 0.15 -0.25
CA PRO A 79 -6.03 -0.74 -0.86
C PRO A 79 -7.47 -0.27 -0.59
N PRO A 80 -8.47 -0.81 -1.29
CA PRO A 80 -9.82 -0.81 -0.76
C PRO A 80 -9.87 -1.67 0.51
N TYR A 81 -9.87 -1.03 1.68
CA TYR A 81 -9.71 -1.66 2.99
C TYR A 81 -10.99 -1.78 3.81
N VAL A 82 -12.11 -1.20 3.36
CA VAL A 82 -13.36 -1.17 4.14
C VAL A 82 -14.03 -2.54 4.06
N PRO A 83 -14.39 -3.16 5.20
CA PRO A 83 -15.19 -4.38 5.22
C PRO A 83 -16.55 -4.16 4.54
N THR A 84 -16.87 -4.98 3.55
CA THR A 84 -18.13 -4.96 2.79
C THR A 84 -18.60 -6.38 2.48
N SER A 85 -19.85 -6.55 2.08
CA SER A 85 -20.27 -7.87 1.55
C SER A 85 -19.52 -8.21 0.26
N GLU A 86 -19.48 -9.49 -0.10
CA GLU A 86 -18.90 -9.93 -1.39
C GLU A 86 -19.67 -9.36 -2.58
N GLU A 87 -20.99 -9.22 -2.44
CA GLU A 87 -21.88 -8.65 -3.46
C GLU A 87 -21.59 -7.16 -3.68
N GLU A 88 -21.37 -6.41 -2.60
CA GLU A 88 -21.01 -4.99 -2.65
C GLU A 88 -19.63 -4.78 -3.29
N ALA A 89 -18.65 -5.60 -2.92
CA ALA A 89 -17.31 -5.54 -3.49
C ALA A 89 -17.32 -5.88 -5.00
N ALA A 90 -18.07 -6.92 -5.40
CA ALA A 90 -18.22 -7.32 -6.78
C ALA A 90 -18.95 -6.26 -7.62
N SER A 91 -20.01 -5.66 -7.07
CA SER A 91 -20.82 -4.64 -7.75
C SER A 91 -20.02 -3.35 -7.96
N GLY A 92 -19.30 -2.88 -6.93
CA GLY A 92 -18.42 -1.71 -7.06
C GLY A 92 -17.35 -1.89 -8.14
N GLN A 93 -16.71 -3.07 -8.19
CA GLN A 93 -15.72 -3.41 -9.21
C GLN A 93 -16.31 -3.52 -10.63
N ALA A 94 -17.51 -4.09 -10.77
CA ALA A 94 -18.19 -4.26 -12.05
C ALA A 94 -18.65 -2.92 -12.64
N GLU A 95 -19.16 -2.02 -11.79
CA GLU A 95 -19.72 -0.74 -12.22
C GLU A 95 -18.67 0.38 -12.35
N ARG A 96 -17.43 0.15 -11.89
CA ARG A 96 -16.37 1.18 -11.76
C ARG A 96 -16.86 2.43 -11.03
N ASP A 97 -17.75 2.22 -10.06
CA ASP A 97 -18.22 3.28 -9.20
C ASP A 97 -17.15 3.63 -8.16
N ILE A 98 -17.26 4.79 -7.51
CA ILE A 98 -16.29 5.26 -6.49
C ILE A 98 -16.17 4.23 -5.36
N SER A 99 -17.23 3.46 -5.12
CA SER A 99 -17.25 2.37 -4.15
C SER A 99 -16.15 1.34 -4.32
N ALA A 100 -15.65 1.14 -5.55
CA ALA A 100 -14.50 0.27 -5.81
C ALA A 100 -13.20 0.74 -5.12
N ALA A 101 -13.09 2.03 -4.78
CA ALA A 101 -11.90 2.58 -4.12
C ALA A 101 -11.79 2.17 -2.64
N TRP A 102 -12.91 1.80 -2.00
CA TRP A 102 -12.91 1.44 -0.58
C TRP A 102 -13.42 0.02 -0.29
N ALA A 103 -14.29 -0.57 -1.14
CA ALA A 103 -14.90 -1.88 -0.88
C ALA A 103 -13.90 -3.05 -0.95
N GLY A 104 -13.48 -3.53 0.23
CA GLY A 104 -12.42 -4.54 0.38
C GLY A 104 -12.91 -5.98 0.60
N GLY A 105 -14.23 -6.23 0.57
CA GLY A 105 -14.84 -7.53 0.87
C GLY A 105 -14.96 -7.80 2.38
N PRO A 106 -15.32 -9.03 2.81
CA PRO A 106 -15.81 -9.29 4.18
C PRO A 106 -14.90 -8.83 5.32
N ASP A 107 -13.59 -8.93 5.14
CA ASP A 107 -12.58 -8.48 6.10
C ASP A 107 -11.78 -7.25 5.58
N GLY A 108 -12.21 -6.64 4.47
CA GLY A 108 -11.54 -5.51 3.85
C GLY A 108 -10.16 -5.84 3.24
N ARG A 109 -9.91 -7.11 2.92
CA ARG A 109 -8.56 -7.61 2.58
C ARG A 109 -8.48 -8.46 1.33
N VAL A 110 -9.59 -8.63 0.58
CA VAL A 110 -9.61 -9.43 -0.65
C VAL A 110 -8.52 -9.01 -1.65
N VAL A 111 -8.29 -7.71 -1.79
CA VAL A 111 -7.29 -7.18 -2.73
C VAL A 111 -5.86 -7.33 -2.16
N VAL A 112 -5.69 -7.10 -0.86
CA VAL A 112 -4.40 -7.29 -0.18
C VAL A 112 -3.96 -8.75 -0.25
N ASP A 113 -4.84 -9.69 0.08
CA ASP A 113 -4.54 -11.13 0.09
C ASP A 113 -4.17 -11.66 -1.31
N ARG A 114 -4.66 -11.03 -2.39
CA ARG A 114 -4.23 -11.33 -3.77
C ARG A 114 -2.84 -10.78 -4.09
N LEU A 115 -2.44 -9.66 -3.49
CA LEU A 115 -1.12 -9.05 -3.68
C LEU A 115 -0.03 -9.78 -2.88
N LEU A 116 -0.33 -10.24 -1.67
CA LEU A 116 0.69 -10.77 -0.74
C LEU A 116 1.58 -11.86 -1.36
N PRO A 117 1.08 -12.86 -2.11
CA PRO A 117 1.93 -13.88 -2.73
C PRO A 117 2.96 -13.33 -3.73
N ASP A 118 2.68 -12.19 -4.37
CA ASP A 118 3.54 -11.57 -5.38
C ASP A 118 4.65 -10.68 -4.78
N LEU A 119 4.62 -10.37 -3.47
CA LEU A 119 5.59 -9.45 -2.86
C LEU A 119 7.04 -9.87 -3.08
N GLY A 120 7.36 -11.16 -2.94
CA GLY A 120 8.69 -11.71 -3.19
C GLY A 120 9.16 -11.56 -4.64
N ARG A 121 8.23 -11.55 -5.60
CA ARG A 121 8.52 -11.35 -7.03
C ARG A 121 8.68 -9.86 -7.38
N LEU A 122 7.99 -8.96 -6.68
CA LEU A 122 7.99 -7.53 -6.98
C LEU A 122 9.15 -6.79 -6.34
N LEU A 123 9.35 -7.01 -5.04
CA LEU A 123 10.30 -6.25 -4.24
C LEU A 123 11.73 -6.63 -4.59
N SER A 124 12.61 -5.62 -4.64
CA SER A 124 14.04 -5.84 -4.69
C SER A 124 14.55 -6.46 -3.40
N ALA A 125 15.83 -6.88 -3.38
CA ALA A 125 16.46 -7.45 -2.18
C ALA A 125 16.43 -6.48 -0.97
N ARG A 126 16.38 -5.17 -1.23
CA ARG A 126 16.25 -4.09 -0.24
C ARG A 126 14.85 -3.49 -0.17
N GLY A 127 13.90 -4.10 -0.89
CA GLY A 127 12.56 -3.56 -1.08
C GLY A 127 11.77 -3.52 0.23
N VAL A 128 11.09 -2.40 0.44
CA VAL A 128 10.17 -2.18 1.56
C VAL A 128 8.74 -2.01 1.03
N PHE A 129 7.77 -2.48 1.81
CA PHE A 129 6.35 -2.38 1.47
C PHE A 129 5.61 -1.62 2.58
N TYR A 130 4.85 -0.58 2.24
CA TYR A 130 3.97 0.14 3.14
C TYR A 130 2.52 -0.18 2.78
N LEU A 131 1.78 -0.66 3.77
CA LEU A 131 0.35 -0.96 3.65
C LEU A 131 -0.43 -0.06 4.59
N LEU A 132 -1.42 0.65 4.04
CA LEU A 132 -2.48 1.25 4.84
C LEU A 132 -3.63 0.24 5.01
N GLY A 133 -4.26 0.24 6.18
CA GLY A 133 -5.53 -0.45 6.41
C GLY A 133 -6.23 0.06 7.66
N VAL A 134 -7.31 -0.62 8.04
CA VAL A 134 -8.05 -0.45 9.30
C VAL A 134 -7.87 -1.67 10.19
N ARG A 135 -8.09 -1.54 11.50
CA ARG A 135 -7.93 -2.66 12.46
C ARG A 135 -8.72 -3.92 12.09
N GLU A 136 -9.88 -3.75 11.46
CA GLU A 136 -10.75 -4.81 10.95
C GLU A 136 -10.05 -5.68 9.90
N ASN A 137 -9.00 -5.17 9.24
CA ASN A 137 -8.16 -5.95 8.31
C ASN A 137 -7.20 -6.91 9.03
N ARG A 138 -7.21 -6.93 10.37
CA ARG A 138 -6.43 -7.86 11.22
C ARG A 138 -4.92 -7.74 10.94
N PRO A 139 -4.30 -6.59 11.29
CA PRO A 139 -2.89 -6.31 10.97
C PRO A 139 -1.92 -7.39 11.48
N ASP A 140 -2.20 -8.00 12.63
CA ASP A 140 -1.36 -9.08 13.18
C ASP A 140 -1.38 -10.36 12.32
N GLU A 141 -2.53 -10.70 11.72
CA GLU A 141 -2.64 -11.83 10.80
C GLU A 141 -1.90 -11.53 9.49
N LEU A 142 -2.04 -10.31 8.95
CA LEU A 142 -1.31 -9.85 7.77
C LEU A 142 0.22 -9.90 8.01
N ALA A 143 0.66 -9.45 9.19
CA ALA A 143 2.05 -9.53 9.61
C ALA A 143 2.57 -10.97 9.63
N ALA A 144 1.85 -11.87 10.30
CA ALA A 144 2.22 -13.28 10.38
C ALA A 144 2.26 -13.95 8.98
N GLN A 145 1.31 -13.62 8.11
CA GLN A 145 1.27 -14.14 6.75
C GLN A 145 2.45 -13.67 5.91
N VAL A 146 2.77 -12.38 5.96
CA VAL A 146 3.91 -11.80 5.22
C VAL A 146 5.24 -12.34 5.74
N GLU A 147 5.38 -12.49 7.05
CA GLU A 147 6.57 -13.10 7.65
C GLU A 147 6.72 -14.57 7.22
N ALA A 148 5.65 -15.36 7.27
CA ALA A 148 5.67 -16.77 6.89
C ALA A 148 5.99 -16.98 5.40
N GLN A 149 5.46 -16.13 4.52
CA GLN A 149 5.63 -16.27 3.07
C GLN A 149 6.95 -15.68 2.55
N HIS A 150 7.44 -14.59 3.16
CA HIS A 150 8.53 -13.78 2.60
C HIS A 150 9.67 -13.50 3.57
N GLY A 151 9.58 -13.91 4.84
CA GLY A 151 10.59 -13.61 5.86
C GLY A 151 10.71 -12.11 6.17
N MET A 152 9.66 -11.34 5.88
CA MET A 152 9.63 -9.89 6.09
C MET A 152 8.98 -9.57 7.43
N ARG A 153 9.65 -8.74 8.24
CA ARG A 153 9.12 -8.26 9.52
C ARG A 153 8.19 -7.07 9.29
N ALA A 154 7.13 -7.04 10.07
CA ALA A 154 6.17 -5.95 10.10
C ALA A 154 6.48 -4.95 11.23
N GLU A 155 6.31 -3.66 10.97
CA GLU A 155 6.44 -2.58 11.94
C GLU A 155 5.31 -1.57 11.75
N LEU A 156 4.62 -1.22 12.84
CA LEU A 156 3.59 -0.19 12.84
C LEU A 156 4.27 1.19 12.84
N ILE A 157 4.12 1.95 11.75
CA ILE A 157 4.76 3.26 11.59
C ILE A 157 3.84 4.38 12.09
N ALA A 158 2.54 4.27 11.83
CA ALA A 158 1.55 5.24 12.28
C ALA A 158 0.19 4.57 12.53
N GLU A 159 -0.57 5.09 13.48
CA GLU A 159 -1.98 4.74 13.73
C GLU A 159 -2.75 6.04 13.97
N ARG A 160 -3.98 6.13 13.45
CA ARG A 160 -4.87 7.27 13.66
C ARG A 160 -6.31 6.81 13.77
N ARG A 161 -7.07 7.45 14.67
CA ARG A 161 -8.52 7.31 14.69
C ARG A 161 -9.14 8.31 13.71
N ALA A 162 -9.90 7.82 12.74
CA ALA A 162 -10.63 8.62 11.77
C ALA A 162 -12.10 8.17 11.79
N GLN A 163 -13.01 9.09 12.11
CA GLN A 163 -14.43 8.78 12.33
C GLN A 163 -14.62 7.60 13.31
N ASN A 164 -15.19 6.49 12.83
CA ASN A 164 -15.46 5.28 13.60
C ASN A 164 -14.40 4.18 13.41
N GLU A 165 -13.36 4.44 12.62
CA GLU A 165 -12.33 3.46 12.26
C GLU A 165 -10.98 3.80 12.90
N ARG A 166 -10.12 2.80 13.02
CA ARG A 166 -8.71 2.98 13.40
C ARG A 166 -7.83 2.58 12.23
N LEU A 167 -7.33 3.59 11.54
CA LEU A 167 -6.40 3.47 10.43
C LEU A 167 -4.99 3.16 10.96
N PHE A 168 -4.24 2.36 10.21
CA PHE A 168 -2.84 2.09 10.46
C PHE A 168 -2.02 2.17 9.17
N VAL A 169 -0.73 2.46 9.32
CA VAL A 169 0.28 2.24 8.27
C VAL A 169 1.34 1.29 8.82
N MET A 170 1.51 0.17 8.14
CA MET A 170 2.47 -0.87 8.50
C MET A 170 3.54 -0.98 7.42
N ARG A 171 4.80 -1.01 7.84
CA ARG A 171 5.95 -1.28 6.98
C ARG A 171 6.35 -2.74 7.09
N PHE A 172 6.60 -3.37 5.96
CA PHE A 172 7.21 -4.68 5.84
C PHE A 172 8.60 -4.55 5.23
N SER A 173 9.60 -5.17 5.86
CA SER A 173 10.97 -5.17 5.37
C SER A 173 11.69 -6.47 5.71
N ARG A 174 12.63 -6.89 4.86
CA ARG A 174 13.52 -8.01 5.21
C ARG A 174 14.43 -7.58 6.35
N SER A 175 14.72 -8.52 7.25
CA SER A 175 15.79 -8.34 8.23
C SER A 175 17.07 -8.00 7.46
N GLN A 176 17.78 -6.92 7.80
CA GLN A 176 19.11 -6.73 7.23
C GLN A 176 19.95 -7.97 7.58
N PRO A 177 20.68 -8.56 6.61
CA PRO A 177 21.66 -9.57 6.97
C PRO A 177 22.58 -8.92 8.00
N ALA A 178 22.79 -9.61 9.13
CA ALA A 178 23.76 -9.17 10.12
C ALA A 178 25.05 -8.84 9.37
N SER A 179 25.56 -7.63 9.53
CA SER A 179 26.85 -7.24 8.97
C SER A 179 27.88 -8.29 9.37
N ALA A 180 28.35 -9.06 8.40
CA ALA A 180 29.45 -10.02 8.57
C ALA A 180 30.78 -9.27 8.71
#